data_AF-A0A0F3GJY4-F1
#
_entry.id   AF-A0A0F3GJY4-F1
#
_cell.length_a   1.000
_cell.length_b   1.000
_cell.length_c   1.000
_cell.angle_alpha   90.00
_cell.angle_beta   90.00
_cell.angle_gamma   90.00
#
_symmetry.space_group_name_H-M   'P 1'
#
loop_
_entity.id
_entity.type
_entity.pdbx_description
1 polymer ?
#
loop_
_entity_poly.entity_id
_entity_poly.type
_entity_poly.pdbx_seq_one_letter_code
_entity_poly.pdbx_strand_id
1 'polypeptide(L)' 'WQLLTVADYNGDGKADALWQNTVNGDVYAWFMDGSKISDKGYVVNGMPSEWKNK' A
#
# COMPACT_ATOMS: atom_id res chain seq x y z
N TRP A 1 10.66 -3.32 -1.30
CA TRP A 1 9.35 -2.92 -0.74
C TRP A 1 9.58 -2.24 0.59
N GLN A 2 8.90 -1.13 0.84
CA GLN A 2 8.90 -0.38 2.09
C GLN A 2 7.47 -0.09 2.50
N LEU A 3 7.20 -0.07 3.81
CA LEU A 3 5.91 0.37 4.31
C LEU A 3 5.79 1.87 4.06
N LEU A 4 4.74 2.29 3.35
CA LEU A 4 4.48 3.69 3.06
C LEU A 4 3.63 4.32 4.17
N THR A 5 2.51 3.67 4.49
CA THR A 5 1.53 4.17 5.47
C THR A 5 0.58 3.06 5.89
N VAL A 6 -0.05 3.26 7.04
CA VAL A 6 -1.09 2.39 7.61
C VAL A 6 -2.32 3.25 7.91
N ALA A 7 -3.47 2.88 7.35
CA ALA A 7 -4.77 3.51 7.58
C ALA A 7 -5.89 2.55 7.14
N ASP A 8 -7.15 2.90 7.43
CA ASP A 8 -8.30 2.17 6.89
C ASP A 8 -8.57 2.63 5.45
N TYR A 9 -8.22 1.81 4.46
CA TYR A 9 -8.31 2.15 3.04
C TYR A 9 -9.57 1.59 2.38
N ASN A 10 -10.15 0.52 2.92
CA ASN A 10 -11.38 -0.10 2.38
C ASN A 10 -12.65 0.28 3.16
N GLY A 11 -12.54 0.99 4.28
CA GLY A 11 -13.64 1.46 5.11
C GLY A 11 -14.25 0.40 6.03
N ASP A 12 -13.53 -0.68 6.33
CA ASP A 12 -14.02 -1.79 7.16
C ASP A 12 -13.75 -1.60 8.66
N GLY A 13 -13.14 -0.46 9.04
CA GLY A 13 -12.78 -0.13 10.41
C GLY A 13 -11.49 -0.80 10.90
N LYS A 14 -10.72 -1.45 10.01
CA LYS A 14 -9.45 -2.11 10.32
C LYS A 14 -8.30 -1.40 9.64
N ALA A 15 -7.10 -1.63 10.17
CA ALA A 15 -5.90 -0.98 9.68
C ALA A 15 -5.28 -1.75 8.51
N ASP A 16 -5.25 -1.14 7.33
CA ASP A 16 -4.64 -1.67 6.12
C ASP A 16 -3.23 -1.10 5.90
N ALA A 17 -2.42 -1.77 5.08
CA ALA A 17 -1.04 -1.37 4.82
C ALA A 17 -0.81 -1.06 3.33
N LEU A 18 -0.24 0.12 3.04
CA LEU A 18 0.32 0.41 1.73
C LEU A 18 1.82 0.19 1.71
N TRP A 19 2.27 -0.55 0.71
CA TRP A 19 3.67 -0.84 0.44
C TRP A 19 4.09 -0.19 -0.86
N GLN A 20 5.32 0.33 -0.90
CA GLN A 20 5.92 0.84 -2.13
C GLN A 20 7.16 0.03 -2.51
N ASN A 21 7.26 -0.37 -3.77
CA ASN A 21 8.47 -0.92 -4.31
C ASN A 21 9.47 0.22 -4.54
N THR A 22 10.65 0.11 -3.89
CA THR A 22 11.67 1.16 -3.92
C THR A 22 12.36 1.28 -5.28
N VAL A 23 12.33 0.22 -6.10
CA VAL A 23 13.00 0.17 -7.40
C VAL A 23 12.15 0.78 -8.51
N ASN A 24 10.93 0.28 -8.72
CA ASN A 24 10.07 0.69 -9.83
C ASN A 24 8.92 1.61 -9.39
N GLY A 25 8.73 1.84 -8.09
CA GLY A 25 7.69 2.73 -7.58
C GLY A 25 6.30 2.10 -7.44
N ASP A 26 6.12 0.81 -7.74
CA ASP A 26 4.81 0.15 -7.58
C ASP A 26 4.24 0.37 -6.17
N VAL A 27 2.94 0.65 -6.08
CA VAL A 27 2.22 0.75 -4.81
C VAL A 27 1.24 -0.41 -4.72
N TYR A 28 1.29 -1.12 -3.60
CA TYR A 28 0.51 -2.31 -3.34
C TYR A 28 -0.19 -2.20 -2.00
N ALA A 29 -1.49 -2.52 -1.97
CA ALA A 29 -2.31 -2.51 -0.78
C ALA A 29 -2.48 -3.92 -0.23
N TRP A 30 -2.34 -4.06 1.09
CA TRP A 30 -2.81 -5.21 1.85
C TRP A 30 -3.97 -4.75 2.72
N PHE A 31 -5.16 -5.26 2.42
CA PHE A 31 -6.33 -5.11 3.27
C PHE A 31 -6.27 -6.16 4.37
N MET A 32 -6.48 -5.75 5.62
CA MET A 32 -6.15 -6.59 6.78
C MET A 32 -7.35 -6.91 7.65
N ASP A 33 -7.41 -8.14 8.13
CA ASP A 33 -8.26 -8.57 9.24
C ASP A 33 -7.40 -8.99 10.44
N GLY A 34 -7.05 -8.00 11.27
CA GLY A 34 -6.10 -8.18 12.36
C GLY A 34 -4.72 -8.54 11.82
N SER A 35 -4.24 -9.75 12.10
CA SER A 35 -2.94 -10.24 11.62
C SER A 35 -3.01 -11.01 10.29
N LYS A 36 -4.19 -11.10 9.66
CA LYS A 36 -4.39 -11.80 8.39
C LYS A 36 -4.64 -10.81 7.26
N ILE A 37 -4.21 -11.12 6.05
CA ILE A 37 -4.55 -10.36 4.84
C ILE A 37 -5.91 -10.86 4.35
N SER A 38 -6.91 -9.97 4.27
CA SER A 38 -8.25 -10.27 3.76
C SER A 38 -8.32 -10.15 2.25
N ASP A 39 -7.66 -9.14 1.68
CA ASP A 39 -7.52 -8.93 0.24
C ASP A 39 -6.24 -8.12 -0.06
N LYS A 40 -5.80 -8.08 -1.32
CA LYS A 40 -4.60 -7.35 -1.72
C LYS A 40 -4.57 -7.04 -3.22
N GLY A 41 -3.93 -5.93 -3.59
CA GLY A 41 -3.84 -5.54 -4.99
C GLY A 41 -2.87 -4.39 -5.28
N TYR A 42 -2.53 -4.23 -6.56
CA TYR A 42 -1.80 -3.06 -7.02
C TYR A 42 -2.72 -1.84 -7.01
N VAL A 43 -2.27 -0.78 -6.34
CA VAL A 43 -2.92 0.54 -6.38
C VAL A 43 -2.36 1.34 -7.55
N VAL A 44 -1.04 1.28 -7.74
CA VAL A 44 -0.33 1.95 -8.84
C VAL A 44 0.77 1.04 -9.34
N ASN A 45 0.91 0.91 -10.66
CA ASN A 45 2.07 0.29 -11.28
C ASN A 45 3.02 1.39 -11.75
N GLY A 46 4.28 1.33 -11.33
CA GLY A 46 5.34 2.21 -11.82
C GLY A 46 5.21 3.67 -11.41
N MET A 47 5.00 3.98 -10.12
CA MET A 47 4.91 5.39 -9.69
C MET A 47 6.19 6.15 -10.07
N PRO A 48 6.08 7.23 -10.88
CA PRO A 48 7.26 7.97 -11.32
C PRO A 48 8.05 8.54 -10.14
N SER A 49 9.37 8.51 -10.23
CA SER A 49 10.26 9.04 -9.19
C SER A 49 10.05 10.52 -8.91
N GLU A 50 9.60 11.29 -9.90
CA GLU A 50 9.27 12.72 -9.77
C GLU A 50 8.07 12.98 -8.85
N TRP A 51 7.24 11.96 -8.60
CA TRP A 51 6.07 12.02 -7.73
C TRP A 51 6.35 11.46 -6.33
N LYS A 52 7.58 10.98 -6.05
CA LYS A 52 7.99 10.67 -4.69
C LYS A 52 8.13 11.98 -3.92
N ASN A 53 7.41 12.07 -2.80
CA ASN A 53 7.27 13.26 -1.95
C ASN A 53 8.57 14.07 -1.84
N LYS A 54 8.44 15.39 -2.03
CA LYS A 54 9.48 16.38 -1.74
C LYS A 54 9.72 16.51 -0.24
#